data_AF-A0A0F9JDP5-F1
#
_entry.id   AF-A0A0F9JDP5-F1
#
_cell.length_a   1.000
_cell.length_b   1.000
_cell.length_c   1.000
_cell.angle_alpha   90.00
_cell.angle_beta   90.00
_cell.angle_gamma   90.00
#
_symmetry.space_group_name_H-M   'P 1'
#
loop_
_entity.id
_entity.type
_entity.pdbx_description
1 polymer ?
#
loop_
_entity_poly.entity_id
_entity_poly.type
_entity_poly.pdbx_seq_one_letter_code
_entity_poly.pdbx_strand_id
1 'polypeptide(L)'
;MFRSLATLILLAPSLALADMPPIEESELQPGGEGTVEPMYNIDVFALPAANLGIIQELDFQFGSGLFRKRWQPLDEGNYRMDGLGPLYNTNSCLFCHIKDGRGYAPDGTSFETSYEVVSMIGKVGVPADGDAYMN
;
A
#
# COMPACT_ATOMS: atom_id res chain seq x y z
N MET A 1 -40.91 -43.48 -8.62
CA MET A 1 -39.46 -43.51 -8.89
C MET A 1 -39.23 -42.41 -9.93
N PHE A 2 -38.62 -41.24 -9.70
CA PHE A 2 -37.60 -40.82 -8.74
C PHE A 2 -37.94 -39.40 -8.23
N ARG A 3 -38.04 -39.20 -6.91
CA ARG A 3 -38.29 -37.89 -6.28
C ARG A 3 -37.61 -37.83 -4.91
N SER A 4 -36.27 -37.78 -4.92
CA SER A 4 -35.39 -37.39 -3.81
C SER A 4 -33.95 -37.65 -4.24
N LEU A 5 -33.19 -36.59 -4.56
CA LEU A 5 -31.72 -36.54 -4.45
C LEU A 5 -31.15 -35.14 -4.80
N ALA A 6 -31.88 -34.32 -5.56
CA ALA A 6 -31.42 -33.01 -6.05
C ALA A 6 -31.45 -31.85 -5.03
N THR A 7 -31.76 -32.12 -3.75
CA THR A 7 -31.99 -31.08 -2.73
C THR A 7 -30.95 -31.06 -1.61
N LEU A 8 -29.76 -31.67 -1.83
CA LEU A 8 -28.71 -31.80 -0.80
C LEU A 8 -27.42 -31.00 -1.10
N ILE A 9 -27.41 -30.14 -2.12
CA ILE A 9 -26.22 -29.35 -2.53
C ILE A 9 -26.51 -27.82 -2.47
N LEU A 10 -27.54 -27.40 -1.72
CA LEU A 10 -27.91 -25.98 -1.55
C LEU A 10 -27.94 -25.51 -0.07
N LEU A 11 -27.43 -26.31 0.86
CA LEU A 11 -27.46 -26.03 2.31
C LEU A 11 -26.07 -26.01 2.97
N ALA A 12 -25.02 -25.69 2.19
CA ALA A 12 -23.63 -25.81 2.63
C ALA A 12 -22.68 -24.66 2.22
N PRO A 13 -23.14 -23.39 2.21
CA PRO A 13 -22.22 -22.29 2.55
C PRO A 13 -22.69 -21.42 3.74
N SER A 14 -23.84 -21.72 4.35
CA SER A 14 -24.32 -20.99 5.55
C SER A 14 -23.43 -21.21 6.79
N LEU A 15 -22.75 -22.36 6.85
CA LEU A 15 -21.80 -22.73 7.91
C LEU A 15 -20.38 -22.17 7.69
N ALA A 16 -20.16 -21.43 6.60
CA ALA A 16 -18.91 -20.72 6.32
C ALA A 16 -19.00 -19.21 6.61
N LEU A 17 -20.05 -18.77 7.32
CA LEU A 17 -19.91 -17.62 8.22
C LEU A 17 -18.99 -18.10 9.37
N ALA A 18 -17.68 -18.07 9.11
CA ALA A 18 -16.70 -18.31 10.14
C ALA A 18 -16.94 -17.33 11.28
N ASP A 19 -16.98 -17.86 12.51
CA ASP A 19 -17.08 -17.08 13.73
C ASP A 19 -15.83 -16.19 13.78
N MET A 20 -15.96 -14.93 13.35
CA MET A 20 -14.84 -14.00 13.36
C MET A 20 -14.46 -13.80 14.83
N PRO A 21 -13.18 -14.01 15.20
CA PRO A 21 -12.78 -13.79 16.58
C PRO A 21 -13.09 -12.34 16.99
N PRO A 22 -13.41 -12.09 18.26
CA PRO A 22 -13.51 -10.72 18.76
C PRO A 22 -12.19 -10.00 18.49
N ILE A 23 -12.28 -8.70 18.16
CA ILE A 23 -11.09 -7.85 18.00
C ILE A 23 -10.35 -7.84 19.34
N GLU A 24 -9.12 -8.32 19.34
CA GLU A 24 -8.23 -8.25 20.49
C GLU A 24 -7.67 -6.82 20.62
N GLU A 25 -7.47 -6.31 21.84
CA GLU A 25 -6.93 -4.96 22.08
C GLU A 25 -5.58 -4.70 21.37
N SER A 26 -4.79 -5.75 21.13
CA SER A 26 -3.54 -5.68 20.36
C SER A 26 -3.74 -5.40 18.87
N GLU A 27 -4.89 -5.71 18.28
CA GLU A 27 -5.19 -5.42 16.87
C GLU A 27 -5.40 -3.92 16.63
N LEU A 28 -5.73 -3.16 17.69
CA LEU A 28 -5.73 -1.69 17.67
C LEU A 28 -4.32 -1.11 17.60
N GLN A 29 -3.28 -1.93 17.83
CA GLN A 29 -1.87 -1.56 17.78
C GLN A 29 -1.10 -2.30 16.67
N PRO A 30 -1.42 -2.06 15.37
CA PRO A 30 -0.78 -2.76 14.25
C PRO A 30 0.73 -2.50 14.11
N GLY A 31 1.28 -1.50 14.81
CA GLY A 31 2.71 -1.22 14.94
C GLY A 31 3.29 -1.56 16.32
N GLY A 32 2.56 -2.25 17.19
CA GLY A 32 2.92 -2.48 18.59
C GLY A 32 3.13 -1.16 19.35
N GLU A 33 4.20 -1.08 20.15
CA GLU A 33 4.64 0.15 20.84
C GLU A 33 4.91 1.33 19.89
N GLY A 34 5.15 1.07 18.60
CA GLY A 34 5.31 2.10 17.57
C GLY A 34 3.99 2.60 16.96
N THR A 35 2.84 2.10 17.41
CA THR A 35 1.54 2.60 16.96
C THR A 35 1.30 4.00 17.52
N VAL A 36 1.09 4.97 16.62
CA VAL A 36 0.73 6.34 16.97
C VAL A 36 -0.72 6.61 16.60
N GLU A 37 -1.46 7.26 17.51
CA GLU A 37 -2.81 7.73 17.24
C GLU A 37 -2.82 8.72 16.06
N PRO A 38 -3.80 8.65 15.13
CA PRO A 38 -3.88 9.58 13.99
C PRO A 38 -4.09 11.04 14.43
N MET A 39 -2.99 11.79 14.54
CA MET A 39 -3.03 13.22 14.84
C MET A 39 -3.35 14.02 13.58
N TYR A 40 -4.54 14.62 13.52
CA TYR A 40 -4.91 15.54 12.45
C TYR A 40 -3.87 16.67 12.32
N ASN A 41 -3.41 16.89 11.08
CA ASN A 41 -2.37 17.86 10.68
C ASN A 41 -0.90 17.49 10.96
N ILE A 42 -0.58 16.30 11.48
CA ILE A 42 0.81 15.80 11.55
C ILE A 42 1.05 14.73 10.48
N ASP A 43 2.23 14.75 9.88
CA ASP A 43 2.68 13.70 8.97
C ASP A 43 3.19 12.53 9.84
N VAL A 44 2.28 11.71 10.37
CA VAL A 44 2.64 10.74 11.43
C VAL A 44 3.67 9.70 10.99
N PHE A 45 3.71 9.35 9.70
CA PHE A 45 4.73 8.46 9.11
C PHE A 45 6.09 9.16 8.84
N ALA A 46 6.14 10.49 8.97
CA ALA A 46 7.37 11.29 8.85
C ALA A 46 8.20 11.32 10.14
N LEU A 47 7.69 10.75 11.24
CA LEU A 47 8.34 10.74 12.56
C LEU A 47 9.08 9.42 12.80
N PRO A 48 10.27 9.45 13.44
CA PRO A 48 10.93 8.23 13.91
C PRO A 48 10.09 7.58 15.02
N ALA A 49 10.12 6.25 15.11
CA ALA A 49 9.49 5.54 16.23
C ALA A 49 10.21 5.89 17.55
N ALA A 50 9.44 6.08 18.62
CA ALA A 50 9.96 6.60 19.90
C ALA A 50 10.95 5.67 20.62
N ASN A 51 11.05 4.41 20.19
CA ASN A 51 11.97 3.39 20.73
C ASN A 51 13.25 3.19 19.89
N LEU A 52 13.50 4.01 18.86
CA LEU A 52 14.75 3.97 18.10
C LEU A 52 15.94 4.51 18.91
N GLY A 53 17.09 3.83 18.80
CA GLY A 53 18.36 4.35 19.30
C GLY A 53 18.93 5.43 18.38
N ILE A 54 19.82 6.29 18.90
CA ILE A 54 20.37 7.46 18.20
C ILE A 54 20.93 7.19 16.79
N ILE A 55 21.54 6.01 16.56
CA ILE A 55 22.05 5.63 15.24
C ILE A 55 20.90 5.31 14.27
N GLN A 56 19.86 4.60 14.75
CA GLN A 56 18.68 4.28 13.95
C GLN A 56 17.85 5.53 13.63
N GLU A 57 17.86 6.53 14.52
CA GLU A 57 17.27 7.85 14.23
C GLU A 57 18.03 8.57 13.10
N LEU A 58 19.37 8.52 13.09
CA LEU A 58 20.16 9.05 11.97
C LEU A 58 19.87 8.32 10.66
N ASP A 59 19.77 6.99 10.68
CA ASP A 59 19.39 6.18 9.52
C ASP A 59 17.97 6.54 9.02
N PHE A 60 17.02 6.75 9.93
CA PHE A 60 15.66 7.21 9.61
C PHE A 60 15.69 8.58 8.91
N GLN A 61 16.42 9.56 9.46
CA GLN A 61 16.52 10.90 8.86
C GLN A 61 17.18 10.86 7.47
N PHE A 62 18.18 10.01 7.28
CA PHE A 62 18.80 9.80 5.96
C PHE A 62 17.82 9.18 4.95
N GLY A 63 17.11 8.12 5.35
CA GLY A 63 16.08 7.48 4.53
C GLY A 63 14.94 8.44 4.16
N SER A 64 14.48 9.23 5.13
CA SER A 64 13.49 10.29 4.95
C SER A 64 13.96 11.36 3.94
N GLY A 65 15.23 11.75 4.01
CA GLY A 65 15.87 12.63 3.02
C GLY A 65 15.86 12.06 1.60
N LEU A 66 16.14 10.76 1.43
CA LEU A 66 16.06 10.08 0.13
C LEU A 66 14.62 9.95 -0.38
N PHE A 67 13.65 9.70 0.51
CA PHE A 67 12.25 9.49 0.17
C PHE A 67 11.58 10.76 -0.39
N ARG A 68 11.92 11.92 0.18
CA ARG A 68 11.37 13.24 -0.22
C ARG A 68 12.18 13.93 -1.32
N LYS A 69 13.37 13.41 -1.65
CA LYS A 69 14.23 13.93 -2.71
C LYS A 69 13.50 13.92 -4.05
N ARG A 70 13.62 15.02 -4.81
CA ARG A 70 13.24 15.06 -6.22
C ARG A 70 14.40 14.56 -7.07
N TRP A 71 14.17 13.45 -7.75
CA TRP A 71 15.08 12.84 -8.72
C TRP A 71 14.90 13.52 -10.08
N GLN A 72 15.89 13.38 -10.96
CA GLN A 72 15.90 13.96 -12.30
C GLN A 72 16.04 12.84 -13.34
N PRO A 73 15.60 13.05 -14.60
CA PRO A 73 16.03 12.20 -15.71
C PRO A 73 17.57 12.14 -15.78
N LEU A 74 18.10 11.06 -16.36
CA LEU A 74 19.53 10.86 -16.56
C LEU A 74 20.16 12.07 -17.28
N ASP A 75 21.19 12.67 -16.69
CA ASP A 75 21.93 13.80 -17.27
C ASP A 75 23.46 13.63 -17.10
N GLU A 76 24.22 13.99 -18.12
CA GLU A 76 25.68 13.75 -18.19
C GLU A 76 26.46 14.72 -17.27
N GLY A 77 26.44 14.43 -15.97
CA GLY A 77 27.23 15.15 -14.98
C GLY A 77 26.76 15.02 -13.53
N ASN A 78 25.54 14.52 -13.28
CA ASN A 78 24.96 14.49 -11.93
C ASN A 78 24.36 13.13 -11.54
N TYR A 79 25.20 12.09 -11.57
CA TYR A 79 24.87 10.72 -11.16
C TYR A 79 24.20 10.59 -9.77
N ARG A 80 24.32 11.62 -8.93
CA ARG A 80 23.69 11.67 -7.60
C ARG A 80 22.20 11.95 -7.66
N MET A 81 21.66 12.42 -8.78
CA MET A 81 20.26 12.82 -8.95
C MET A 81 19.48 11.95 -9.95
N ASP A 82 20.15 11.01 -10.62
CA ASP A 82 19.57 10.17 -11.67
C ASP A 82 18.37 9.35 -11.19
N GLY A 83 17.42 9.14 -12.11
CA GLY A 83 16.01 8.94 -11.81
C GLY A 83 15.59 7.63 -11.11
N LEU A 84 14.39 7.69 -10.53
CA LEU A 84 13.63 6.53 -10.02
C LEU A 84 13.40 5.41 -11.05
N GLY A 85 13.48 5.72 -12.34
CA GLY A 85 13.32 4.78 -13.46
C GLY A 85 12.02 5.00 -14.26
N PRO A 86 11.88 4.34 -15.43
CA PRO A 86 10.83 4.65 -16.42
C PRO A 86 9.41 4.19 -16.03
N LEU A 87 9.25 3.48 -14.91
CA LEU A 87 7.96 2.98 -14.42
C LEU A 87 7.28 3.92 -13.43
N TYR A 88 7.96 4.99 -13.00
CA TYR A 88 7.41 5.99 -12.09
C TYR A 88 6.81 7.15 -12.88
N ASN A 89 5.56 7.48 -12.59
CA ASN A 89 4.82 8.62 -13.12
C ASN A 89 5.13 9.95 -12.41
N THR A 90 6.04 9.93 -11.42
CA THR A 90 6.48 11.11 -10.66
C THR A 90 7.94 10.98 -10.23
N ASN A 91 8.55 12.09 -9.83
CA ASN A 91 9.99 12.18 -9.57
C ASN A 91 10.39 12.18 -8.09
N SER A 92 9.51 11.77 -7.17
CA SER A 92 9.84 11.54 -5.76
C SER A 92 8.90 10.49 -5.15
N CYS A 93 9.39 9.69 -4.21
CA CYS A 93 8.57 8.67 -3.54
C CYS A 93 7.39 9.32 -2.79
N LEU A 94 7.63 10.48 -2.16
CA LEU A 94 6.64 11.29 -1.46
C LEU A 94 5.44 11.71 -2.33
N PHE A 95 5.59 11.87 -3.65
CA PHE A 95 4.47 12.26 -4.50
C PHE A 95 3.42 11.16 -4.64
N CYS A 96 3.83 9.88 -4.68
CA CYS A 96 2.89 8.75 -4.56
C CYS A 96 2.51 8.52 -3.09
N HIS A 97 3.46 8.62 -2.17
CA HIS A 97 3.30 8.38 -0.73
C HIS A 97 3.13 9.68 0.06
N ILE A 98 1.99 10.35 -0.14
CA ILE A 98 1.71 11.65 0.46
C ILE A 98 1.79 11.56 1.99
N LYS A 99 2.49 12.51 2.64
CA LYS A 99 2.78 12.52 4.10
C LYS A 99 3.50 11.27 4.60
N ASP A 100 4.37 10.69 3.75
CA ASP A 100 5.06 9.41 3.94
C ASP A 100 4.11 8.21 4.16
N GLY A 101 2.83 8.37 3.79
CA GLY A 101 1.76 7.40 4.04
C GLY A 101 1.51 6.44 2.87
N ARG A 102 0.29 5.88 2.84
CA ARG A 102 -0.16 5.00 1.75
C ARG A 102 -0.49 5.84 0.50
N GLY A 103 -0.17 5.29 -0.67
CA GLY A 103 -0.58 5.88 -1.94
C GLY A 103 -2.08 5.79 -2.18
N TYR A 104 -2.59 6.69 -3.03
CA TYR A 104 -4.02 6.90 -3.21
C TYR A 104 -4.51 6.19 -4.47
N ALA A 105 -5.60 5.43 -4.35
CA ALA A 105 -6.37 5.00 -5.51
C ALA A 105 -7.03 6.24 -6.16
N PRO A 106 -7.15 6.30 -7.49
CA PRO A 106 -7.92 7.36 -8.15
C PRO A 106 -9.38 7.33 -7.70
N ASP A 107 -9.93 8.46 -7.22
CA ASP A 107 -11.29 8.50 -6.68
C ASP A 107 -12.41 8.47 -7.75
N GLY A 108 -12.08 8.79 -9.00
CA GLY A 108 -13.00 8.77 -10.14
C GLY A 108 -14.09 9.83 -10.13
N THR A 109 -14.12 10.75 -9.15
CA THR A 109 -15.21 11.72 -8.94
C THR A 109 -14.93 13.11 -9.51
N SER A 110 -13.68 13.44 -9.82
CA SER A 110 -13.29 14.75 -10.36
C SER A 110 -12.79 14.65 -11.80
N PHE A 111 -13.65 15.00 -12.76
CA PHE A 111 -13.29 15.07 -14.20
C PHE A 111 -12.10 16.00 -14.47
N GLU A 112 -11.88 17.03 -13.64
CA GLU A 112 -10.75 17.96 -13.76
C GLU A 112 -9.41 17.41 -13.24
N THR A 113 -9.39 16.33 -12.43
CA THR A 113 -8.13 15.69 -11.98
C THR A 113 -7.79 14.42 -12.78
N SER A 114 -8.68 14.01 -13.70
CA SER A 114 -8.56 12.76 -14.47
C SER A 114 -7.30 12.66 -15.37
N TYR A 115 -6.54 13.75 -15.51
CA TYR A 115 -5.24 13.80 -16.21
C TYR A 115 -4.02 13.89 -15.27
N GLU A 116 -4.20 13.93 -13.94
CA GLU A 116 -3.11 14.03 -12.93
C GLU A 116 -2.92 12.75 -12.10
N VAL A 117 -3.01 11.57 -12.71
CA VAL A 117 -3.05 10.29 -11.96
C VAL A 117 -1.66 9.87 -11.44
N VAL A 118 -1.26 10.42 -10.28
CA VAL A 118 -0.02 10.05 -9.53
C VAL A 118 -0.14 8.67 -8.85
N SER A 119 -1.38 8.26 -8.55
CA SER A 119 -1.81 6.85 -8.46
C SER A 119 -1.27 5.97 -7.32
N MET A 120 -1.75 4.72 -7.35
CA MET A 120 -1.32 3.55 -6.59
C MET A 120 -1.05 2.44 -7.62
N ILE A 121 0.19 1.93 -7.70
CA ILE A 121 0.49 0.80 -8.60
C ILE A 121 -0.04 -0.50 -8.00
N GLY A 122 -0.85 -1.23 -8.76
CA GLY A 122 -1.36 -2.55 -8.41
C GLY A 122 -1.36 -3.48 -9.61
N LYS A 123 -1.01 -4.74 -9.38
CA LYS A 123 -1.27 -5.85 -10.31
C LYS A 123 -1.79 -7.04 -9.52
N VAL A 124 -3.07 -7.33 -9.68
CA VAL A 124 -3.71 -8.57 -9.23
C VAL A 124 -4.15 -9.32 -10.49
N GLY A 125 -3.91 -10.63 -10.52
CA GLY A 125 -4.32 -11.51 -11.61
C GLY A 125 -4.71 -12.87 -11.07
N VAL A 126 -5.74 -13.45 -11.66
CA VAL A 126 -6.16 -14.84 -11.45
C VAL A 126 -5.64 -15.65 -12.65
N PRO A 127 -5.17 -16.90 -12.46
CA PRO A 127 -4.85 -17.83 -13.53
C PRO A 127 -5.90 -17.87 -14.66
N ALA A 128 -5.45 -18.03 -15.91
CA ALA A 128 -6.35 -18.39 -17.01
C ALA A 128 -6.37 -19.91 -17.18
N ASP A 129 -7.55 -20.53 -17.15
CA ASP A 129 -7.72 -21.92 -17.57
C ASP A 129 -7.26 -22.06 -19.04
N GLY A 130 -6.12 -22.71 -19.25
CA GLY A 130 -5.48 -22.88 -20.55
C GLY A 130 -4.29 -21.97 -20.86
N ASP A 131 -3.91 -21.04 -19.98
CA ASP A 131 -2.67 -20.25 -20.13
C ASP A 131 -1.46 -21.16 -19.84
N ALA A 132 -0.43 -21.14 -20.70
CA ALA A 132 0.72 -22.06 -20.63
C ALA A 132 1.65 -21.84 -19.42
N TYR A 133 1.35 -20.89 -18.54
CA TYR A 133 1.96 -20.71 -17.21
C TYR A 133 0.99 -21.00 -16.04
N MET A 134 -0.23 -21.42 -16.36
CA MET A 134 -1.37 -21.60 -15.44
C MET A 134 -2.15 -22.91 -15.68
N ASN A 135 -1.79 -23.65 -16.73
CA ASN A 135 -2.14 -25.04 -17.06
C ASN A 135 -0.86 -25.87 -17.22
#